data_AF-A0A9N9JI67-F1
#
_entry.id   AF-A0A9N9JI67-F1
#
_cell.length_a   1.000
_cell.length_b   1.000
_cell.length_c   1.000
_cell.angle_alpha   90.00
_cell.angle_beta   90.00
_cell.angle_gamma   90.00
#
_symmetry.space_group_name_H-M   'P 1'
#
loop_
_entity.id
_entity.type
_entity.pdbx_description
1 polymer ?
#
loop_
_entity_poly.entity_id
_entity_poly.type
_entity_poly.pdbx_seq_one_letter_code
_entity_poly.pdbx_strand_id
1 'polypeptide(L)'
;LYNASEDFNVVITCGQKPNVEKFQAHSVILRARSAYFREALSNKVAKKGGMIILNQPGISPGAFGHILSYIYNGTITLEEDTAKMHYLELLIASHELNLDELLEYTQDYIVENQGEWIRQHLVKIVRVTTNNQYLSKLGAYCQMLVNTNPSEILKAGDSLSLEEEYMILLIKRDDLQIEEIEIWNFVLKWGIFQHKSLSSDVSKWTDEDFCA
;
A
#
# COMPACT_ATOMS: atom_id res chain seq x y z
N LEU A 1 -21.97 8.99 17.06
CA LEU A 1 -22.31 7.76 16.30
C LEU A 1 -21.09 6.90 16.03
N TYR A 2 -20.00 7.42 15.44
CA TYR A 2 -18.78 6.62 15.21
C TYR A 2 -18.23 5.96 16.49
N ASN A 3 -18.10 6.73 17.57
CA ASN A 3 -17.63 6.24 18.87
C ASN A 3 -18.74 5.67 19.77
N ALA A 4 -19.99 5.72 19.33
CA ALA A 4 -21.13 5.22 20.12
C ALA A 4 -21.48 3.83 19.60
N SER A 5 -21.23 2.80 20.40
CA SER A 5 -21.53 1.39 20.07
C SER A 5 -23.01 1.04 20.20
N GLU A 6 -23.90 2.02 20.07
CA GLU A 6 -25.35 1.83 20.18
C GLU A 6 -25.94 1.65 18.78
N ASP A 7 -26.97 0.82 18.65
CA ASP A 7 -27.77 0.61 17.42
C ASP A 7 -27.03 0.18 16.14
N PHE A 8 -25.76 -0.24 16.23
CA PHE A 8 -25.07 -0.84 15.10
C PHE A 8 -25.81 -2.10 14.62
N ASN A 9 -25.95 -2.23 13.30
CA ASN A 9 -26.68 -3.34 12.68
C ASN A 9 -25.88 -4.08 11.60
N VAL A 10 -24.61 -3.70 11.43
CA VAL A 10 -23.63 -4.35 10.56
C VAL A 10 -22.38 -4.66 11.35
N VAL A 11 -21.81 -5.85 11.13
CA VAL A 11 -20.44 -6.21 11.51
C VAL A 11 -19.65 -6.50 10.25
N ILE A 12 -18.53 -5.78 10.06
CA ILE A 12 -17.64 -5.95 8.92
C ILE A 12 -16.35 -6.60 9.43
N THR A 13 -15.99 -7.75 8.90
CA THR A 13 -14.73 -8.43 9.22
C THR A 13 -13.70 -8.12 8.15
N CYS A 14 -12.58 -7.48 8.51
CA CYS A 14 -11.52 -7.08 7.59
C CYS A 14 -10.24 -7.88 7.82
N GLY A 15 -9.47 -8.07 6.75
CA GLY A 15 -8.17 -8.73 6.78
C GLY A 15 -8.23 -10.26 6.74
N GLN A 16 -7.04 -10.86 6.82
CA GLN A 16 -6.83 -12.32 6.82
C GLN A 16 -5.91 -12.70 7.98
N LYS A 17 -6.04 -13.94 8.47
CA LYS A 17 -5.22 -14.41 9.60
C LYS A 17 -3.72 -14.23 9.30
N PRO A 18 -2.92 -13.74 10.25
CA PRO A 18 -3.26 -13.49 11.67
C PRO A 18 -3.91 -12.12 11.94
N ASN A 19 -3.96 -11.21 10.97
CA ASN A 19 -4.43 -9.83 11.15
C ASN A 19 -5.90 -9.67 10.70
N VAL A 20 -6.83 -9.96 11.60
CA VAL A 20 -8.27 -9.88 11.36
C VAL A 20 -8.93 -9.03 12.44
N GLU A 21 -9.76 -8.07 12.02
CA GLU A 21 -10.51 -7.21 12.95
C GLU A 21 -11.99 -7.13 12.55
N LYS A 22 -12.84 -6.87 13.54
CA LYS A 22 -14.28 -6.70 13.35
C LYS A 22 -14.69 -5.28 13.68
N PHE A 23 -15.38 -4.65 12.75
CA PHE A 23 -15.88 -3.29 12.87
C PHE A 23 -17.40 -3.30 12.98
N GLN A 24 -17.92 -2.60 13.98
CA GLN A 24 -19.35 -2.38 14.16
C GLN A 24 -19.76 -1.10 13.42
N ALA A 25 -20.84 -1.16 12.65
CA ALA A 25 -21.27 -0.03 11.83
C ALA A 25 -22.78 0.04 11.59
N HIS A 26 -23.22 1.20 11.10
CA HIS A 26 -24.61 1.49 10.76
C HIS A 26 -24.81 1.39 9.25
N SER A 27 -25.64 0.45 8.82
CA SER A 27 -25.94 0.26 7.39
C SER A 27 -26.47 1.52 6.72
N VAL A 28 -27.27 2.34 7.41
CA VAL A 28 -27.79 3.59 6.83
C VAL A 28 -26.67 4.57 6.44
N ILE A 29 -25.64 4.70 7.29
CA ILE A 29 -24.50 5.59 7.04
C ILE A 29 -23.64 5.03 5.91
N LEU A 30 -23.29 3.74 5.98
CA LEU A 30 -22.48 3.06 4.96
C LEU A 30 -23.12 3.21 3.55
N ARG A 31 -24.42 2.93 3.43
CA ARG A 31 -25.15 3.03 2.14
C ARG A 31 -25.30 4.46 1.61
N ALA A 32 -25.34 5.44 2.51
CA ALA A 32 -25.40 6.84 2.13
C ALA A 32 -24.06 7.32 1.55
N ARG A 33 -22.94 6.82 2.10
CA ARG A 33 -21.59 7.33 1.81
C ARG A 33 -20.78 6.50 0.81
N SER A 34 -21.20 5.28 0.49
CA SER A 34 -20.51 4.41 -0.46
C SER A 34 -21.51 3.68 -1.35
N ALA A 35 -21.29 3.74 -2.67
CA ALA A 35 -22.08 3.00 -3.65
C ALA A 35 -21.91 1.49 -3.48
N TYR A 36 -20.68 1.03 -3.17
CA TYR A 36 -20.40 -0.36 -2.84
C TYR A 36 -21.28 -0.83 -1.67
N PHE A 37 -21.27 -0.10 -0.55
CA PHE A 37 -22.08 -0.50 0.60
C PHE A 37 -23.57 -0.38 0.33
N ARG A 38 -24.02 0.54 -0.52
CA ARG A 38 -25.42 0.63 -0.96
C ARG A 38 -25.90 -0.66 -1.61
N GLU A 39 -25.08 -1.22 -2.48
CA GLU A 39 -25.36 -2.49 -3.15
C GLU A 39 -25.20 -3.68 -2.18
N ALA A 40 -24.06 -3.75 -1.49
CA ALA A 40 -23.71 -4.82 -0.58
C ALA A 40 -24.65 -4.94 0.63
N LEU A 41 -25.37 -3.89 1.00
CA LEU A 41 -26.34 -3.83 2.11
C LEU A 41 -27.79 -3.65 1.62
N SER A 42 -28.09 -4.05 0.38
CA SER A 42 -29.46 -4.06 -0.14
C SER A 42 -30.36 -5.04 0.64
N ASN A 43 -31.70 -4.90 0.51
CA ASN A 43 -32.69 -5.60 1.35
C ASN A 43 -32.64 -7.15 1.34
N LYS A 44 -31.76 -7.76 0.56
CA LYS A 44 -31.62 -9.22 0.39
C LYS A 44 -30.52 -9.85 1.25
N VAL A 45 -29.80 -9.07 2.06
CA VAL A 45 -28.65 -9.59 2.82
C VAL A 45 -29.12 -10.41 4.03
N ALA A 46 -28.60 -11.63 4.14
CA ALA A 46 -28.88 -12.52 5.26
C ALA A 46 -28.37 -11.92 6.58
N LYS A 47 -29.19 -12.06 7.64
CA LYS A 47 -28.86 -11.62 8.99
C LYS A 47 -28.58 -12.82 9.88
N LYS A 48 -27.52 -12.74 10.69
CA LYS A 48 -27.20 -13.72 11.73
C LYS A 48 -27.46 -13.09 13.09
N GLY A 49 -28.44 -13.61 13.84
CA GLY A 49 -28.80 -13.05 15.15
C GLY A 49 -29.24 -11.58 15.08
N GLY A 50 -29.92 -11.17 13.99
CA GLY A 50 -30.35 -9.78 13.76
C GLY A 50 -29.29 -8.87 13.12
N MET A 51 -28.03 -9.30 13.08
CA MET A 51 -26.91 -8.53 12.53
C MET A 51 -26.61 -8.89 11.07
N ILE A 52 -26.31 -7.89 10.25
CA ILE A 52 -25.73 -8.09 8.92
C ILE A 52 -24.22 -8.36 9.10
N ILE A 53 -23.69 -9.38 8.43
CA ILE A 53 -22.26 -9.71 8.48
C ILE A 53 -21.68 -9.56 7.08
N LEU A 54 -20.67 -8.70 6.95
CA LEU A 54 -19.86 -8.57 5.73
C LEU A 54 -18.44 -9.01 6.00
N ASN A 55 -17.80 -9.62 5.00
CA ASN A 55 -16.40 -10.02 5.05
C ASN A 55 -15.63 -9.30 3.94
N GLN A 56 -14.54 -8.63 4.32
CA GLN A 56 -13.63 -7.88 3.45
C GLN A 56 -12.20 -8.39 3.65
N PRO A 57 -11.88 -9.62 3.22
CA PRO A 57 -10.54 -10.19 3.40
C PRO A 57 -9.46 -9.49 2.56
N GLY A 58 -9.84 -8.71 1.54
CA GLY A 58 -8.90 -7.91 0.73
C GLY A 58 -8.47 -6.60 1.40
N ILE A 59 -9.24 -6.11 2.37
CA ILE A 59 -9.01 -4.81 3.02
C ILE A 59 -8.33 -5.02 4.35
N SER A 60 -7.19 -4.35 4.56
CA SER A 60 -6.48 -4.41 5.86
C SER A 60 -7.30 -3.73 6.97
N PRO A 61 -7.26 -4.24 8.21
CA PRO A 61 -7.94 -3.60 9.34
C PRO A 61 -7.58 -2.12 9.53
N GLY A 62 -6.29 -1.78 9.43
CA GLY A 62 -5.83 -0.40 9.59
C GLY A 62 -6.42 0.54 8.54
N ALA A 63 -6.34 0.17 7.25
CA ALA A 63 -6.96 0.97 6.19
C ALA A 63 -8.47 1.09 6.36
N PHE A 64 -9.15 0.00 6.73
CA PHE A 64 -10.59 0.04 6.96
C PHE A 64 -10.97 0.94 8.14
N GLY A 65 -10.17 0.98 9.21
CA GLY A 65 -10.39 1.89 10.33
C GLY A 65 -10.39 3.36 9.90
N HIS A 66 -9.43 3.77 9.08
CA HIS A 66 -9.38 5.12 8.50
C HIS A 66 -10.57 5.39 7.56
N ILE A 67 -10.94 4.43 6.71
CA ILE A 67 -12.11 4.54 5.81
C ILE A 67 -13.41 4.67 6.61
N LEU A 68 -13.57 3.87 7.65
CA LEU A 68 -14.77 3.92 8.48
C LEU A 68 -14.87 5.27 9.19
N SER A 69 -13.76 5.79 9.73
CA SER A 69 -13.72 7.15 10.28
C SER A 69 -14.14 8.20 9.25
N TYR A 70 -13.58 8.14 8.03
CA TYR A 70 -13.96 9.04 6.92
C TYR A 70 -15.45 8.95 6.56
N ILE A 71 -16.02 7.75 6.50
CA ILE A 71 -17.44 7.56 6.19
C ILE A 71 -18.33 8.27 7.21
N TYR A 72 -17.96 8.25 8.50
CA TYR A 72 -18.77 8.86 9.56
C TYR A 72 -18.53 10.36 9.69
N ASN A 73 -17.29 10.81 9.55
CA ASN A 73 -16.88 12.17 9.88
C ASN A 73 -16.85 13.09 8.65
N GLY A 74 -16.79 12.52 7.44
CA GLY A 74 -16.64 13.27 6.19
C GLY A 74 -15.22 13.78 5.93
N THR A 75 -14.29 13.59 6.87
CA THR A 75 -12.89 14.04 6.78
C THR A 75 -11.95 12.90 7.16
N ILE A 76 -10.69 12.98 6.72
CA ILE A 76 -9.63 12.03 7.03
C ILE A 76 -8.35 12.78 7.42
N THR A 77 -7.64 12.29 8.43
CA THR A 77 -6.31 12.78 8.83
C THR A 77 -5.25 11.89 8.19
N LEU A 78 -4.36 12.46 7.39
CA LEU A 78 -3.31 11.72 6.68
C LEU A 78 -1.90 12.02 7.21
N GLU A 79 -1.68 13.11 7.96
CA GLU A 79 -0.34 13.47 8.45
C GLU A 79 0.26 12.45 9.44
N GLU A 80 -0.59 11.71 10.15
CA GLU A 80 -0.20 10.82 11.24
C GLU A 80 0.52 9.56 10.72
N ASP A 81 1.49 9.07 11.49
CA ASP A 81 2.28 7.90 11.09
C ASP A 81 1.44 6.63 10.95
N THR A 82 0.35 6.52 11.71
CA THR A 82 -0.65 5.45 11.57
C THR A 82 -1.29 5.45 10.18
N ALA A 83 -1.62 6.63 9.64
CA ALA A 83 -2.18 6.75 8.30
C ALA A 83 -1.12 6.45 7.22
N LYS A 84 0.11 6.96 7.38
CA LYS A 84 1.24 6.71 6.46
C LYS A 84 1.56 5.23 6.29
N MET A 85 1.47 4.45 7.38
CA MET A 85 1.66 3.00 7.33
C MET A 85 0.64 2.28 6.44
N HIS A 86 -0.49 2.92 6.12
CA HIS A 86 -1.62 2.35 5.41
C HIS A 86 -1.96 3.06 4.11
N TYR A 87 -1.15 3.99 3.60
CA TYR A 87 -1.50 4.75 2.40
C TYR A 87 -1.83 3.89 1.18
N LEU A 88 -1.01 2.88 0.87
CA LEU A 88 -1.26 2.02 -0.29
C LEU A 88 -2.51 1.16 -0.09
N GLU A 89 -2.68 0.62 1.11
CA GLU A 89 -3.86 -0.17 1.48
C GLU A 89 -5.14 0.69 1.49
N LEU A 90 -5.04 1.95 1.92
CA LEU A 90 -6.12 2.94 1.91
C LEU A 90 -6.54 3.29 0.48
N LEU A 91 -5.58 3.50 -0.42
CA LEU A 91 -5.85 3.74 -1.84
C LEU A 91 -6.58 2.55 -2.49
N ILE A 92 -6.09 1.33 -2.28
CA ILE A 92 -6.71 0.11 -2.80
C ILE A 92 -8.13 -0.05 -2.24
N ALA A 93 -8.29 0.06 -0.92
CA ALA A 93 -9.59 -0.10 -0.27
C ALA A 93 -10.58 1.02 -0.64
N SER A 94 -10.11 2.24 -0.89
CA SER A 94 -10.96 3.34 -1.38
C SER A 94 -11.52 3.02 -2.76
N HIS A 95 -10.70 2.44 -3.65
CA HIS A 95 -11.17 1.95 -4.94
C HIS A 95 -12.17 0.80 -4.78
N GLU A 96 -11.84 -0.24 -4.00
CA GLU A 96 -12.72 -1.41 -3.79
C GLU A 96 -14.09 -1.03 -3.21
N LEU A 97 -14.15 0.01 -2.37
CA LEU A 97 -15.38 0.48 -1.72
C LEU A 97 -16.09 1.61 -2.49
N ASN A 98 -15.67 1.91 -3.72
CA ASN A 98 -16.19 2.98 -4.57
C ASN A 98 -16.24 4.34 -3.82
N LEU A 99 -15.11 4.73 -3.24
CA LEU A 99 -14.90 6.01 -2.54
C LEU A 99 -14.00 6.92 -3.38
N ASP A 100 -14.45 7.29 -4.58
CA ASP A 100 -13.63 7.98 -5.58
C ASP A 100 -13.06 9.32 -5.07
N GLU A 101 -13.86 10.10 -4.32
CA GLU A 101 -13.41 11.36 -3.70
C GLU A 101 -12.23 11.14 -2.73
N LEU A 102 -12.31 10.10 -1.90
CA LEU A 102 -11.23 9.76 -0.97
C LEU A 102 -10.00 9.25 -1.72
N LEU A 103 -10.20 8.44 -2.76
CA LEU A 103 -9.13 7.92 -3.61
C LEU A 103 -8.36 9.05 -4.29
N GLU A 104 -9.07 10.01 -4.91
CA GLU A 104 -8.45 11.16 -5.58
C GLU A 104 -7.72 12.05 -4.57
N TYR A 105 -8.38 12.42 -3.47
CA TYR A 105 -7.80 13.25 -2.42
C TYR A 105 -6.52 12.63 -1.82
N THR A 106 -6.55 11.32 -1.55
CA THR A 106 -5.39 10.63 -0.97
C THR A 106 -4.20 10.60 -1.94
N GLN A 107 -4.43 10.42 -3.24
CA GLN A 107 -3.36 10.48 -4.24
C GLN A 107 -2.73 11.88 -4.30
N ASP A 108 -3.56 12.92 -4.39
CA ASP A 108 -3.10 14.32 -4.44
C ASP A 108 -2.29 14.65 -3.19
N TYR A 109 -2.81 14.31 -2.01
CA TYR A 109 -2.13 14.53 -0.75
C TYR A 109 -0.74 13.88 -0.69
N ILE A 110 -0.63 12.62 -1.11
CA ILE A 110 0.65 11.88 -1.08
C ILE A 110 1.66 12.54 -2.02
N VAL A 111 1.24 12.88 -3.25
CA VAL A 111 2.11 13.52 -4.26
C VAL A 111 2.59 14.89 -3.79
N GLU A 112 1.71 15.70 -3.22
CA GLU A 112 2.01 17.09 -2.84
C GLU A 112 2.79 17.19 -1.52
N ASN A 113 2.54 16.29 -0.56
CA ASN A 113 3.00 16.46 0.83
C ASN A 113 3.94 15.36 1.32
N GLN A 114 4.01 14.19 0.65
CA GLN A 114 4.67 12.99 1.18
C GLN A 114 5.88 12.55 0.37
N GLY A 115 6.62 13.51 -0.20
CA GLY A 115 7.80 13.22 -1.04
C GLY A 115 8.88 12.36 -0.36
N GLU A 116 9.10 12.52 0.94
CA GLU A 116 10.04 11.69 1.69
C GLU A 116 9.53 10.25 1.85
N TRP A 117 8.26 10.08 2.19
CA TRP A 117 7.62 8.76 2.25
C TRP A 117 7.64 8.08 0.88
N ILE A 118 7.43 8.82 -0.21
CA ILE A 118 7.53 8.29 -1.58
C ILE A 118 8.95 7.76 -1.83
N ARG A 119 10.00 8.51 -1.49
CA ARG A 119 11.39 8.03 -1.65
C ARG A 119 11.68 6.80 -0.79
N GLN A 120 11.14 6.72 0.41
CA GLN A 120 11.34 5.56 1.29
C GLN A 120 10.66 4.29 0.79
N HIS A 121 9.59 4.42 0.00
CA HIS A 121 8.76 3.31 -0.46
C HIS A 121 8.63 3.22 -1.98
N LEU A 122 9.58 3.81 -2.73
CA LEU A 122 9.45 4.04 -4.16
C LEU A 122 9.28 2.73 -4.92
N VAL A 123 10.01 1.67 -4.56
CA VAL A 123 9.92 0.37 -5.24
C VAL A 123 8.53 -0.24 -5.04
N LYS A 124 8.04 -0.25 -3.80
CA LYS A 124 6.69 -0.74 -3.48
C LYS A 124 5.62 0.07 -4.21
N ILE A 125 5.74 1.40 -4.26
CA ILE A 125 4.76 2.28 -4.91
C ILE A 125 4.74 2.04 -6.42
N VAL A 126 5.89 1.98 -7.09
CA VAL A 126 5.98 1.70 -8.53
C VAL A 126 5.31 0.36 -8.85
N ARG A 127 5.61 -0.69 -8.08
CA ARG A 127 4.97 -2.01 -8.27
C ARG A 127 3.45 -1.94 -8.11
N VAL A 128 2.96 -1.26 -7.07
CA VAL A 128 1.52 -1.15 -6.82
C VAL A 128 0.83 -0.34 -7.92
N THR A 129 1.39 0.80 -8.31
CA THR A 129 0.79 1.69 -9.32
C THR A 129 0.79 1.10 -10.72
N THR A 130 1.82 0.33 -11.10
CA THR A 130 1.86 -0.41 -12.38
C THR A 130 0.72 -1.44 -12.50
N ASN A 131 0.35 -2.07 -11.39
CA ASN A 131 -0.73 -3.06 -11.35
C ASN A 131 -2.13 -2.46 -11.16
N ASN A 132 -2.22 -1.16 -10.84
CA ASN A 132 -3.46 -0.50 -10.43
C ASN A 132 -3.62 0.84 -11.14
N GLN A 133 -4.19 0.82 -12.36
CA GLN A 133 -4.30 1.99 -13.24
C GLN A 133 -5.12 3.16 -12.64
N TYR A 134 -6.01 2.87 -11.69
CA TYR A 134 -6.75 3.91 -10.96
C TYR A 134 -5.85 4.77 -10.04
N LEU A 135 -4.60 4.35 -9.80
CA LEU A 135 -3.58 5.11 -9.09
C LEU A 135 -2.72 5.99 -10.02
N SER A 136 -3.32 6.47 -11.10
CA SER A 136 -2.62 7.14 -12.20
C SER A 136 -1.84 8.39 -11.77
N LYS A 137 -2.32 9.18 -10.80
CA LYS A 137 -1.62 10.40 -10.36
C LYS A 137 -0.33 10.05 -9.60
N LEU A 138 -0.41 9.13 -8.65
CA LEU A 138 0.75 8.64 -7.90
C LEU A 138 1.73 7.92 -8.83
N GLY A 139 1.23 7.07 -9.72
CA GLY A 139 2.04 6.36 -10.71
C GLY A 139 2.77 7.31 -11.66
N ALA A 140 2.08 8.32 -12.20
CA ALA A 140 2.68 9.33 -13.07
C ALA A 140 3.77 10.13 -12.35
N TYR A 141 3.55 10.49 -11.09
CA TYR A 141 4.56 11.18 -10.28
C TYR A 141 5.80 10.30 -10.06
N CYS A 142 5.63 9.03 -9.68
CA CYS A 142 6.75 8.10 -9.54
C CYS A 142 7.49 7.87 -10.86
N GLN A 143 6.77 7.75 -11.98
CA GLN A 143 7.38 7.63 -13.31
C GLN A 143 8.19 8.88 -13.67
N MET A 144 7.68 10.07 -13.36
CA MET A 144 8.40 11.33 -13.54
C MET A 144 9.68 11.34 -12.71
N LEU A 145 9.64 10.92 -11.43
CA LEU A 145 10.82 10.84 -10.57
C LEU A 145 11.88 9.90 -11.15
N VAL A 146 11.49 8.68 -11.51
CA VAL A 146 12.41 7.66 -12.06
C VAL A 146 12.96 8.08 -13.43
N ASN A 147 12.17 8.75 -14.27
CA ASN A 147 12.65 9.22 -15.57
C ASN A 147 13.59 10.43 -15.45
N THR A 148 13.34 11.32 -14.50
CA THR A 148 14.14 12.54 -14.30
C THR A 148 15.48 12.21 -13.63
N ASN A 149 15.49 11.26 -12.70
CA ASN A 149 16.68 10.81 -12.02
C ASN A 149 16.60 9.30 -11.76
N PRO A 150 17.02 8.47 -12.72
CA PRO A 150 16.90 7.01 -12.61
C PRO A 150 17.61 6.42 -11.39
N SER A 151 18.64 7.09 -10.86
CA SER A 151 19.33 6.66 -9.63
C SER A 151 18.46 6.71 -8.37
N GLU A 152 17.35 7.44 -8.35
CA GLU A 152 16.47 7.54 -7.18
C GLU A 152 15.91 6.19 -6.74
N ILE A 153 15.68 5.27 -7.67
CA ILE A 153 15.18 3.93 -7.34
C ILE A 153 16.21 3.11 -6.56
N LEU A 154 17.51 3.34 -6.80
CA LEU A 154 18.61 2.70 -6.05
C LEU A 154 18.81 3.35 -4.68
N LYS A 155 18.46 4.63 -4.56
CA LYS A 155 18.52 5.40 -3.31
C LYS A 155 17.27 5.23 -2.45
N ALA A 156 16.23 4.57 -2.96
CA ALA A 156 15.00 4.34 -2.24
C ALA A 156 15.23 3.53 -0.96
N GLY A 157 14.43 3.82 0.08
CA GLY A 157 14.51 3.13 1.36
C GLY A 157 14.23 1.63 1.26
N ASP A 158 13.41 1.25 0.29
CA ASP A 158 13.03 -0.13 -0.01
C ASP A 158 13.73 -0.68 -1.27
N SER A 159 14.82 -0.05 -1.72
CA SER A 159 15.57 -0.42 -2.93
C SER A 159 16.04 -1.88 -2.96
N LEU A 160 16.40 -2.45 -1.80
CA LEU A 160 16.80 -3.86 -1.69
C LEU A 160 15.66 -4.85 -2.00
N SER A 161 14.41 -4.40 -2.00
CA SER A 161 13.25 -5.22 -2.34
C SER A 161 12.95 -5.33 -3.84
N LEU A 162 13.77 -4.70 -4.69
CA LEU A 162 13.66 -4.81 -6.15
C LEU A 162 13.68 -6.27 -6.61
N GLU A 163 12.75 -6.62 -7.48
CA GLU A 163 12.73 -7.94 -8.12
C GLU A 163 13.84 -8.01 -9.19
N GLU A 164 14.38 -9.21 -9.40
CA GLU A 164 15.55 -9.43 -10.27
C GLU A 164 15.38 -8.86 -11.68
N GLU A 165 14.20 -9.04 -12.28
CA GLU A 165 13.88 -8.50 -13.60
C GLU A 165 14.07 -6.97 -13.66
N TYR A 166 13.53 -6.25 -12.67
CA TYR A 166 13.68 -4.79 -12.60
C TYR A 166 15.12 -4.37 -12.30
N MET A 167 15.84 -5.16 -11.50
CA MET A 167 17.27 -4.93 -11.25
C MET A 167 18.07 -4.99 -12.55
N ILE A 168 17.86 -6.05 -13.35
CA ILE A 168 18.54 -6.25 -14.63
C ILE A 168 18.21 -5.12 -15.61
N LEU A 169 16.94 -4.70 -15.67
CA LEU A 169 16.51 -3.58 -16.52
C LEU A 169 17.17 -2.27 -16.10
N LEU A 170 17.31 -2.05 -14.80
CA LEU A 170 17.88 -0.85 -14.24
C LEU A 170 19.39 -0.74 -14.50
N ILE A 171 20.17 -1.79 -14.22
CA ILE A 171 21.63 -1.77 -14.41
C ILE A 171 22.05 -1.70 -15.89
N LYS A 172 21.15 -2.07 -16.82
CA LYS A 172 21.38 -1.94 -18.27
C LYS A 172 21.22 -0.52 -18.78
N ARG A 173 20.79 0.43 -17.95
CA ARG A 173 20.61 1.82 -18.33
C ARG A 173 21.94 2.58 -18.28
N ASP A 174 22.29 3.23 -19.37
CA ASP A 174 23.47 4.11 -19.45
C ASP A 174 23.22 5.52 -18.86
N ASP A 175 21.97 5.83 -18.48
CA ASP A 175 21.54 7.16 -18.02
C ASP A 175 21.31 7.25 -16.50
N LEU A 176 21.84 6.30 -15.72
CA LEU A 176 21.70 6.31 -14.25
C LEU A 176 22.45 7.47 -13.57
N GLN A 177 23.47 8.04 -14.21
CA GLN A 177 24.29 9.13 -13.66
C GLN A 177 24.92 8.82 -12.29
N ILE A 178 25.38 7.57 -12.09
CA ILE A 178 26.10 7.11 -10.89
C ILE A 178 27.35 6.34 -11.31
N GLU A 179 28.36 6.30 -10.44
CA GLU A 179 29.59 5.57 -10.72
C GLU A 179 29.35 4.06 -10.75
N GLU A 180 30.02 3.35 -11.68
CA GLU A 180 29.90 1.89 -11.81
C GLU A 180 30.23 1.14 -10.51
N ILE A 181 31.18 1.66 -9.72
CA ILE A 181 31.53 1.09 -8.42
C ILE A 181 30.38 1.20 -7.41
N GLU A 182 29.57 2.26 -7.48
CA GLU A 182 28.38 2.41 -6.64
C GLU A 182 27.30 1.40 -7.05
N ILE A 183 27.09 1.21 -8.35
CA ILE A 183 26.19 0.18 -8.89
C ILE A 183 26.63 -1.20 -8.39
N TRP A 184 27.91 -1.53 -8.53
CA TRP A 184 28.47 -2.82 -8.08
C TRP A 184 28.22 -3.06 -6.59
N ASN A 185 28.54 -2.07 -5.75
CA ASN A 185 28.33 -2.15 -4.30
C ASN A 185 26.86 -2.31 -3.94
N PHE A 186 25.95 -1.67 -4.70
CA PHE A 186 24.52 -1.83 -4.51
C PHE A 186 24.05 -3.25 -4.89
N VAL A 187 24.46 -3.76 -6.06
CA VAL A 187 24.10 -5.11 -6.53
C VAL A 187 24.57 -6.17 -5.52
N LEU A 188 25.77 -6.00 -4.93
CA LEU A 188 26.26 -6.89 -3.89
C LEU A 188 25.36 -6.88 -2.64
N LYS A 189 25.00 -5.69 -2.15
CA LYS A 189 24.09 -5.55 -0.99
C LYS A 189 22.70 -6.14 -1.28
N TRP A 190 22.18 -5.90 -2.48
CA TRP A 190 20.91 -6.45 -2.94
C TRP A 190 20.97 -7.98 -3.01
N GLY A 191 22.00 -8.56 -3.62
CA GLY A 191 22.17 -10.02 -3.71
C GLY A 191 22.19 -10.68 -2.32
N ILE A 192 22.94 -10.12 -1.37
CA ILE A 192 22.97 -10.61 0.03
C ILE A 192 21.58 -10.51 0.68
N PHE A 193 20.85 -9.42 0.45
CA PHE A 193 19.51 -9.24 1.02
C PHE A 193 18.51 -10.27 0.49
N GLN A 194 18.58 -10.60 -0.81
CA GLN A 194 17.70 -11.59 -1.44
C GLN A 194 18.01 -13.03 -0.98
N HIS A 195 19.28 -13.33 -0.72
CA HIS A 195 19.75 -14.64 -0.25
C HIS A 195 20.05 -14.61 1.25
N LYS A 196 19.01 -14.70 2.08
CA LYS A 196 19.11 -14.64 3.56
C LYS A 196 20.06 -15.66 4.20
N SER A 197 20.49 -16.69 3.47
CA SER A 197 21.49 -17.66 3.92
C SER A 197 22.93 -17.13 3.88
N LEU A 198 23.21 -16.13 3.05
CA LEU A 198 24.55 -15.56 2.89
C LEU A 198 24.92 -14.67 4.07
N SER A 199 26.17 -14.76 4.50
CA SER A 199 26.71 -13.83 5.49
C SER A 199 26.83 -12.43 4.88
N SER A 200 26.53 -11.39 5.67
CA SER A 200 26.84 -10.01 5.29
C SER A 200 28.34 -9.73 5.22
N ASP A 201 29.16 -10.59 5.82
CA ASP A 201 30.62 -10.52 5.79
C ASP A 201 31.15 -11.45 4.69
N VAL A 202 31.51 -10.85 3.55
CA VAL A 202 32.00 -11.56 2.36
C VAL A 202 33.25 -12.39 2.66
N SER A 203 34.04 -12.03 3.68
CA SER A 203 35.23 -12.81 4.07
C SER A 203 34.90 -14.18 4.66
N LYS A 204 33.64 -14.43 5.02
CA LYS A 204 33.15 -15.69 5.58
C LYS A 204 32.56 -16.63 4.53
N TRP A 205 32.51 -16.20 3.27
CA TRP A 205 31.92 -17.00 2.20
C TRP A 205 32.83 -18.17 1.85
N THR A 206 32.21 -19.29 1.51
CA THR A 206 32.86 -20.54 1.12
C THR A 206 32.55 -20.83 -0.35
N ASP A 207 33.30 -21.75 -0.97
CA ASP A 207 33.05 -22.15 -2.35
C ASP A 207 31.61 -22.69 -2.58
N GLU A 208 30.98 -23.25 -1.55
CA GLU A 208 29.58 -23.71 -1.59
C GLU A 208 28.59 -22.55 -1.76
N ASP A 209 28.90 -21.37 -1.22
CA ASP A 209 28.05 -20.17 -1.32
C ASP A 209 28.00 -19.59 -2.75
N PHE A 210 28.99 -19.91 -3.59
CA PHE A 210 29.04 -19.51 -5.01
C PHE A 210 28.41 -20.54 -5.96
N CYS A 211 28.00 -21.70 -5.45
CA CYS A 211 27.46 -22.81 -6.25
C CYS A 211 25.91 -22.88 -6.27
N ALA A 212 25.24 -21.97 -5.57
CA ALA A 212 23.77 -21.90 -5.44
C ALA A 212 23.14 -21.08 -6.58
#